data_AF-A0A1G2ZNB1-F1
#
_entry.id   AF-A0A1G2ZNB1-F1
#
_cell.length_a   1.000
_cell.length_b   1.000
_cell.length_c   1.000
_cell.angle_alpha   90.00
_cell.angle_beta   90.00
_cell.angle_gamma   90.00
#
_symmetry.space_group_name_H-M   'P 1'
#
loop_
_entity.id
_entity.type
_entity.pdbx_description
1 polymer ?
#
loop_
_entity_poly.entity_id
_entity_poly.type
_entity_poly.pdbx_seq_one_letter_code
_entity_poly.pdbx_strand_id
1 'polypeptide(L)'
;MINNQSTTPPEDKLKLSFWRRVLKFIGIETTPEHRWHVRLKPRFFILILTGIVIFIISLGGLAAYSTSPSFCRSCHIMEPYYQAWAKSKHSDVACVECHYPPGETKTILWKKFQALSQVAKFITRTYSSKPYAEIEDTSCLRSGCHSTRLLQGRVVSEKSVLFDHKPHLENVRYGRQLRCVSCHSQIVVGKHIEVTWDTCYLCHLKGHKEGRNIEPLGGCQGCHLLPSRTIKVGNITYNHKDFLGQHNIACQSCHQDVIQGEGDVPKERCLTCHNQPEKIDRYKETAFIHDNHVTKHNTACFHCHREIRHGASAAGTKSLAYDCAVCHTDMHDLQRNVYRGIGAKGVPPMPSPMYLANVDCTGCHIMEKKTTNWDLSHSETFTGNKDGCTNCHGKEYIGVLDEA
;
A
#
# COMPACT_ATOMS: atom_id res chain seq x y z
N MET A 1 -7.92 -115.26 -22.11
CA MET A 1 -8.84 -114.41 -21.33
C MET A 1 -8.12 -113.96 -20.07
N ILE A 2 -7.55 -112.75 -20.05
CA ILE A 2 -7.00 -112.15 -18.82
C ILE A 2 -7.32 -110.65 -18.85
N ASN A 3 -8.13 -110.27 -17.87
CA ASN A 3 -8.20 -109.01 -17.12
C ASN A 3 -7.52 -107.75 -17.71
N ASN A 4 -8.31 -106.70 -17.91
CA ASN A 4 -7.78 -105.33 -17.99
C ASN A 4 -8.57 -104.42 -17.03
N GLN A 5 -7.86 -103.87 -16.05
CA GLN A 5 -8.32 -102.91 -15.07
C GLN A 5 -8.61 -101.56 -15.75
N SER A 6 -9.79 -100.97 -15.51
CA SER A 6 -10.04 -99.55 -15.77
C SER A 6 -9.98 -98.77 -14.46
N THR A 7 -8.82 -98.19 -14.19
CA THR A 7 -8.63 -97.19 -13.14
C THR A 7 -9.15 -95.83 -13.64
N THR A 8 -10.11 -95.25 -12.94
CA THR A 8 -10.49 -93.84 -13.06
C THR A 8 -9.37 -92.93 -12.54
N PRO A 9 -8.96 -91.86 -13.25
CA PRO A 9 -8.11 -90.83 -12.68
C PRO A 9 -8.92 -89.72 -11.98
N PRO A 10 -8.32 -89.00 -11.02
CA PRO A 10 -9.02 -88.19 -10.03
C PRO A 10 -9.35 -86.76 -10.52
N GLU A 11 -10.35 -86.13 -9.88
CA GLU A 11 -10.71 -84.71 -10.04
C GLU A 11 -9.50 -83.78 -9.88
N ASP A 12 -8.97 -83.28 -11.00
CA ASP A 12 -7.90 -82.29 -10.97
C ASP A 12 -8.49 -80.89 -10.79
N LYS A 13 -8.59 -80.45 -9.53
CA LYS A 13 -8.92 -79.06 -9.16
C LYS A 13 -7.77 -78.15 -9.61
N LEU A 14 -7.82 -77.70 -10.87
CA LEU A 14 -6.98 -76.63 -11.41
C LEU A 14 -6.99 -75.44 -10.44
N LYS A 15 -5.93 -75.31 -9.63
CA LYS A 15 -5.70 -74.18 -8.73
C LYS A 15 -5.57 -72.94 -9.61
N LEU A 16 -6.69 -72.21 -9.77
CA LEU A 16 -6.71 -70.88 -10.38
C LEU A 16 -5.55 -70.07 -9.81
N SER A 17 -4.66 -69.58 -10.68
CA SER A 17 -3.55 -68.70 -10.28
C SER A 17 -4.10 -67.52 -9.47
N PHE A 18 -3.31 -67.01 -8.53
CA PHE A 18 -3.70 -65.90 -7.65
C PHE A 18 -4.36 -64.75 -8.44
N TRP A 19 -3.78 -64.38 -9.57
CA TRP A 19 -4.30 -63.36 -10.49
C TRP A 19 -5.66 -63.71 -11.09
N ARG A 20 -5.93 -64.96 -11.45
CA ARG A 20 -7.26 -65.37 -11.95
C ARG A 20 -8.32 -65.36 -10.84
N ARG A 21 -7.95 -65.62 -9.59
CA ARG A 21 -8.87 -65.45 -8.44
C ARG A 21 -9.21 -63.98 -8.22
N VAL A 22 -8.22 -63.10 -8.32
CA VAL A 22 -8.42 -61.64 -8.25
C VAL A 22 -9.30 -61.15 -9.38
N LEU A 23 -9.01 -61.53 -10.63
CA LEU A 23 -9.82 -61.16 -11.81
C LEU A 23 -11.28 -61.63 -11.66
N LYS A 24 -11.50 -62.88 -11.22
CA LYS A 24 -12.84 -63.42 -10.98
C LYS A 24 -13.57 -62.72 -9.82
N PHE A 25 -12.83 -62.32 -8.78
CA PHE A 25 -13.35 -61.54 -7.64
C PHE A 25 -13.85 -60.16 -8.09
N ILE A 26 -13.09 -59.46 -8.94
CA ILE A 26 -13.49 -58.18 -9.53
C ILE A 26 -14.49 -58.31 -10.71
N GLY A 27 -14.97 -59.53 -11.01
CA GLY A 27 -16.00 -59.78 -12.02
C GLY A 27 -15.51 -59.94 -13.45
N ILE A 28 -14.21 -60.16 -13.66
CA ILE A 28 -13.59 -60.46 -14.96
C ILE A 28 -13.31 -61.96 -15.04
N GLU A 29 -14.06 -62.67 -15.89
CA GLU A 29 -13.81 -64.10 -16.16
C GLU A 29 -13.07 -64.25 -17.49
N THR A 30 -11.94 -64.97 -17.44
CA THR A 30 -11.14 -65.35 -18.61
C THR A 30 -11.20 -66.86 -18.82
N THR A 31 -11.43 -67.31 -20.05
CA THR A 31 -11.45 -68.74 -20.39
C THR A 31 -10.04 -69.33 -20.49
N PRO A 32 -9.83 -70.63 -20.18
CA PRO A 32 -8.48 -71.19 -20.06
C PRO A 32 -7.72 -71.41 -21.38
N GLU A 33 -8.39 -71.46 -22.54
CA GLU A 33 -7.76 -71.90 -23.79
C GLU A 33 -7.86 -70.90 -24.94
N HIS A 34 -6.70 -70.63 -25.57
CA HIS A 34 -6.38 -70.08 -26.90
C HIS A 34 -7.18 -68.91 -27.52
N ARG A 35 -8.28 -68.45 -26.92
CA ARG A 35 -9.06 -67.29 -27.34
C ARG A 35 -9.42 -66.48 -26.09
N TRP A 36 -8.89 -65.26 -26.03
CA TRP A 36 -9.14 -64.31 -24.94
C TRP A 36 -10.58 -63.78 -25.02
N HIS A 37 -11.57 -64.57 -24.59
CA HIS A 37 -12.93 -64.08 -24.37
C HIS A 37 -13.04 -63.58 -22.94
N VAL A 38 -13.10 -62.26 -22.77
CA VAL A 38 -13.28 -61.60 -21.47
C VAL A 38 -14.78 -61.41 -21.22
N ARG A 39 -15.31 -62.04 -20.17
CA ARG A 39 -16.71 -61.85 -19.75
C ARG A 39 -16.76 -60.97 -18.51
N LEU A 40 -17.29 -59.76 -18.67
CA LEU A 40 -17.48 -58.81 -17.58
C LEU A 40 -18.84 -59.07 -16.90
N LYS A 41 -18.82 -59.34 -15.60
CA LYS A 41 -20.02 -59.51 -14.78
C LYS A 41 -20.49 -58.16 -14.19
N PRO A 42 -21.76 -58.03 -13.78
CA PRO A 42 -22.29 -56.78 -13.18
C PRO A 42 -21.43 -56.22 -12.02
N ARG A 43 -20.81 -57.11 -11.25
CA ARG A 43 -19.85 -56.78 -10.17
C ARG A 43 -18.67 -55.92 -10.64
N PHE A 44 -18.17 -56.15 -11.86
CA PHE A 44 -17.11 -55.33 -12.45
C PHE A 44 -17.56 -53.88 -12.66
N PHE A 45 -18.76 -53.70 -13.23
CA PHE A 45 -19.33 -52.37 -13.44
C PHE A 45 -19.69 -51.66 -12.12
N ILE A 46 -20.16 -52.40 -11.11
CA ILE A 46 -20.42 -51.87 -9.76
C ILE A 46 -19.12 -51.39 -9.11
N LEU A 47 -18.02 -52.14 -9.22
CA LEU A 47 -16.72 -51.74 -8.67
C LEU A 47 -16.16 -50.50 -9.39
N ILE A 48 -16.30 -50.42 -10.71
CA ILE A 48 -15.92 -49.22 -11.48
C ILE A 48 -16.76 -48.02 -11.04
N LEU A 49 -18.08 -48.17 -10.96
CA LEU A 49 -18.97 -47.08 -10.54
C LEU A 49 -18.63 -46.60 -9.13
N THR A 50 -18.41 -47.53 -8.20
CA THR A 50 -18.01 -47.23 -6.81
C THR A 50 -16.67 -46.50 -6.79
N GLY A 51 -15.69 -46.96 -7.58
CA GLY A 51 -14.40 -46.30 -7.73
C GLY A 51 -14.52 -44.88 -8.29
N ILE A 52 -15.35 -44.68 -9.31
CA ILE A 52 -15.64 -43.36 -9.89
C ILE A 52 -16.31 -42.44 -8.86
N VAL A 53 -17.29 -42.94 -8.11
CA VAL A 53 -17.97 -42.16 -7.07
C VAL A 53 -17.00 -41.76 -5.97
N ILE A 54 -16.18 -42.69 -5.46
CA ILE A 54 -15.14 -42.40 -4.46
C ILE A 54 -14.14 -41.38 -5.02
N PHE A 55 -13.73 -41.53 -6.28
CA PHE A 55 -12.81 -40.61 -6.93
C PHE A 55 -13.41 -39.20 -7.03
N ILE A 56 -14.67 -39.07 -7.46
CA ILE A 56 -15.37 -37.78 -7.55
C ILE A 56 -15.50 -37.13 -6.16
N ILE A 57 -15.88 -37.90 -5.14
CA ILE A 57 -15.98 -37.41 -3.75
C ILE A 57 -14.62 -36.92 -3.26
N SER A 58 -13.57 -37.70 -3.50
CA SER A 58 -12.20 -37.36 -3.11
C SER A 58 -11.71 -36.09 -3.83
N LEU A 59 -12.01 -35.96 -5.12
CA LEU A 59 -11.68 -34.77 -5.91
C LEU A 59 -12.41 -33.53 -5.39
N GLY A 60 -13.69 -33.66 -5.03
CA GLY A 60 -14.48 -32.60 -4.40
C GLY A 60 -13.90 -32.18 -3.05
N GLY A 61 -13.50 -33.13 -2.21
CA GLY A 61 -12.86 -32.87 -0.91
C GLY A 61 -11.53 -32.13 -1.06
N LEU A 62 -10.67 -32.57 -1.99
CA LEU A 62 -9.41 -31.88 -2.30
C LEU A 62 -9.64 -30.47 -2.84
N ALA A 63 -10.63 -30.29 -3.71
CA ALA A 63 -10.98 -28.98 -4.24
C ALA A 63 -11.44 -28.03 -3.14
N ALA A 64 -12.31 -28.49 -2.23
CA ALA A 64 -12.77 -27.69 -1.09
C ALA A 64 -11.65 -27.37 -0.10
N TYR A 65 -10.77 -28.33 0.19
CA TYR A 65 -9.60 -28.10 1.03
C TYR A 65 -8.66 -27.06 0.41
N SER A 66 -8.42 -27.13 -0.90
CA SER A 66 -7.54 -26.19 -1.63
C SER A 66 -7.97 -24.72 -1.55
N THR A 67 -9.22 -24.47 -1.17
CA THR A 67 -9.81 -23.14 -1.01
C THR A 67 -9.96 -22.70 0.45
N SER A 68 -9.55 -23.55 1.40
CA SER A 68 -9.65 -23.26 2.83
C SER A 68 -8.51 -22.37 3.34
N PRO A 69 -8.75 -21.52 4.36
CA PRO A 69 -7.69 -20.76 5.02
C PRO A 69 -6.55 -21.64 5.57
N SER A 70 -6.87 -22.85 6.03
CA SER A 70 -5.88 -23.84 6.50
C SER A 70 -4.93 -24.32 5.42
N PHE A 71 -5.42 -24.52 4.19
CA PHE A 71 -4.55 -24.85 3.06
C PHE A 71 -3.61 -23.68 2.75
N CYS A 72 -4.14 -22.45 2.73
CA CYS A 72 -3.30 -21.27 2.51
C CYS A 72 -2.20 -21.16 3.57
N ARG A 73 -2.53 -21.41 4.86
CA ARG A 73 -1.59 -21.43 5.97
C ARG A 73 -0.46 -22.45 5.81
N SER A 74 -0.72 -23.58 5.14
CA SER A 74 0.30 -24.61 4.92
C SER A 74 1.51 -24.13 4.10
N CYS A 75 1.37 -23.03 3.37
CA CYS A 75 2.46 -22.32 2.73
C CYS A 75 3.16 -21.39 3.74
N HIS A 76 4.46 -21.56 4.01
CA HIS A 76 5.17 -20.75 5.02
C HIS A 76 5.07 -19.23 4.80
N ILE A 77 4.97 -18.77 3.55
CA ILE A 77 4.89 -17.33 3.22
C ILE A 77 3.55 -16.72 3.63
N MET A 78 2.51 -17.55 3.76
CA MET A 78 1.17 -17.12 4.08
C MET A 78 0.90 -17.07 5.59
N GLU A 79 1.72 -17.69 6.44
CA GLU A 79 1.54 -17.69 7.89
C GLU A 79 1.31 -16.29 8.50
N PRO A 80 2.13 -15.25 8.23
CA PRO A 80 1.88 -13.91 8.79
C PRO A 80 0.58 -13.29 8.29
N TYR A 81 0.19 -13.56 7.03
CA TYR A 81 -1.06 -13.07 6.44
C TYR A 81 -2.28 -13.79 7.03
N TYR A 82 -2.16 -15.10 7.26
CA TYR A 82 -3.17 -15.91 7.94
C TYR A 82 -3.38 -15.41 9.38
N GLN A 83 -2.31 -15.13 10.12
CA GLN A 83 -2.42 -14.59 11.47
C GLN A 83 -3.06 -13.20 11.50
N ALA A 84 -2.75 -12.34 10.53
CA ALA A 84 -3.38 -11.04 10.38
C ALA A 84 -4.87 -11.16 10.05
N TRP A 85 -5.23 -12.06 9.12
CA TRP A 85 -6.60 -12.39 8.76
C TRP A 85 -7.40 -12.92 9.96
N ALA A 86 -6.82 -13.84 10.72
CA ALA A 86 -7.46 -14.45 11.89
C ALA A 86 -7.78 -13.44 13.01
N LYS A 87 -7.07 -12.31 13.06
CA LYS A 87 -7.32 -11.20 14.01
C LYS A 87 -8.20 -10.09 13.41
N SER A 88 -8.47 -10.14 12.11
CA SER A 88 -9.23 -9.12 11.40
C SER A 88 -10.74 -9.26 11.64
N LYS A 89 -11.51 -8.29 11.17
CA LYS A 89 -12.98 -8.36 11.15
C LYS A 89 -13.54 -9.37 10.14
N HIS A 90 -12.68 -9.96 9.31
CA HIS A 90 -13.04 -10.92 8.25
C HIS A 90 -12.51 -12.33 8.54
N SER A 91 -12.19 -12.64 9.81
CA SER A 91 -11.62 -13.95 10.21
C SER A 91 -12.57 -15.15 10.00
N ASP A 92 -13.83 -14.88 9.70
CA ASP A 92 -14.88 -15.84 9.37
C ASP A 92 -15.08 -16.02 7.85
N VAL A 93 -14.45 -15.18 7.02
CA VAL A 93 -14.54 -15.22 5.56
C VAL A 93 -13.34 -15.96 4.99
N ALA A 94 -13.57 -16.98 4.17
CA ALA A 94 -12.47 -17.72 3.54
C ALA A 94 -11.67 -16.84 2.58
N CYS A 95 -10.34 -17.02 2.53
CA CYS A 95 -9.45 -16.18 1.73
C CYS A 95 -9.88 -16.09 0.25
N VAL A 96 -10.34 -17.21 -0.32
CA VAL A 96 -10.78 -17.27 -1.71
C VAL A 96 -12.01 -16.42 -2.00
N GLU A 97 -12.83 -16.08 -1.00
CA GLU A 97 -14.03 -15.28 -1.24
C GLU A 97 -13.72 -13.85 -1.66
N CYS A 98 -12.57 -13.33 -1.22
CA CYS A 98 -12.06 -12.04 -1.64
C CYS A 98 -11.10 -12.18 -2.83
N HIS A 99 -10.19 -13.15 -2.78
CA HIS A 99 -9.14 -13.30 -3.78
C HIS A 99 -9.63 -13.87 -5.13
N TYR A 100 -10.77 -14.56 -5.15
CA TYR A 100 -11.39 -15.09 -6.37
C TYR A 100 -12.72 -14.35 -6.60
N PRO A 101 -12.74 -13.35 -7.49
CA PRO A 101 -13.94 -12.53 -7.70
C PRO A 101 -15.10 -13.38 -8.21
N PRO A 102 -16.34 -13.05 -7.82
CA PRO A 102 -17.52 -13.66 -8.41
C PRO A 102 -17.58 -13.31 -9.90
N GLY A 103 -17.90 -14.27 -10.75
CA GLY A 103 -17.95 -14.02 -12.19
C GLY A 103 -18.02 -15.28 -13.02
N GLU A 104 -17.72 -15.14 -14.31
CA GLU A 104 -17.74 -16.23 -15.27
C GLU A 104 -16.77 -17.36 -14.91
N THR A 105 -17.11 -18.57 -15.35
CA THR A 105 -16.28 -19.78 -15.18
C THR A 105 -14.84 -19.57 -15.66
N LYS A 106 -14.63 -18.76 -16.70
CA LYS A 106 -13.30 -18.39 -17.21
C LYS A 106 -12.44 -17.69 -16.16
N THR A 107 -12.99 -16.73 -15.43
CA THR A 107 -12.28 -15.98 -14.38
C THR A 107 -11.87 -16.91 -13.24
N ILE A 108 -12.77 -17.81 -12.84
CA ILE A 108 -12.51 -18.81 -11.79
C ILE A 108 -11.41 -19.78 -12.23
N LEU A 109 -11.46 -20.28 -13.47
CA LEU A 109 -10.43 -21.16 -14.03
C LEU A 109 -9.07 -20.46 -14.12
N TRP A 110 -9.04 -19.19 -14.53
CA TRP A 110 -7.83 -18.39 -14.56
C TRP A 110 -7.21 -18.21 -13.17
N LYS A 111 -8.03 -17.90 -12.15
CA LYS A 111 -7.54 -17.81 -10.76
C LYS A 111 -7.03 -19.15 -10.22
N LYS A 112 -7.65 -20.27 -10.59
CA LYS A 112 -7.13 -21.61 -10.27
C LYS A 112 -5.80 -21.90 -10.94
N PHE A 113 -5.63 -21.51 -12.20
CA PHE A 113 -4.34 -21.62 -12.90
C PHE A 113 -3.26 -20.76 -12.23
N GLN A 114 -3.59 -19.52 -11.86
CA GLN A 114 -2.69 -18.66 -11.07
C GLN A 114 -2.30 -19.32 -9.74
N ALA A 115 -3.26 -19.89 -9.01
CA ALA A 115 -2.96 -20.59 -7.75
C ALA A 115 -2.04 -21.79 -7.95
N LEU A 116 -2.23 -22.56 -9.02
CA LEU A 116 -1.32 -23.67 -9.37
C LEU A 116 0.11 -23.17 -9.63
N SER A 117 0.25 -22.02 -10.29
CA SER A 117 1.57 -21.40 -10.49
C SER A 117 2.25 -20.98 -9.18
N GLN A 118 1.48 -20.59 -8.15
CA GLN A 118 2.03 -20.26 -6.84
C GLN A 118 2.50 -21.52 -6.09
N VAL A 119 1.76 -22.63 -6.21
CA VAL A 119 2.20 -23.93 -5.69
C VAL A 119 3.51 -24.36 -6.34
N ALA A 120 3.62 -24.21 -7.66
CA ALA A 120 4.88 -24.49 -8.36
C ALA A 120 6.03 -23.63 -7.82
N LYS A 121 5.84 -22.31 -7.69
CA LYS A 121 6.84 -21.39 -7.12
C LYS A 121 7.23 -21.74 -5.68
N PHE A 122 6.27 -22.20 -4.87
CA PHE A 122 6.52 -22.66 -3.51
C PHE A 122 7.43 -23.90 -3.50
N ILE A 123 7.12 -24.90 -4.35
CA ILE A 123 7.91 -26.13 -4.47
C ILE A 123 9.31 -25.82 -4.99
N THR A 124 9.44 -24.97 -6.01
CA THR A 124 10.73 -24.58 -6.60
C THR A 124 11.48 -23.52 -5.77
N ARG A 125 10.87 -23.02 -4.70
CA ARG A 125 11.40 -21.93 -3.85
C ARG A 125 11.74 -20.64 -4.60
N THR A 126 11.00 -20.33 -5.67
CA THR A 126 11.19 -19.14 -6.52
C THR A 126 10.15 -18.06 -6.25
N TYR A 127 9.56 -18.06 -5.05
CA TYR A 127 8.55 -17.09 -4.65
C TYR A 127 9.19 -15.78 -4.15
N SER A 128 8.48 -14.67 -4.30
CA SER A 128 8.85 -13.36 -3.72
C SER A 128 8.40 -13.30 -2.27
N SER A 129 9.16 -12.65 -1.39
CA SER A 129 8.81 -12.42 0.02
C SER A 129 7.66 -11.43 0.23
N LYS A 130 7.20 -10.75 -0.83
CA LYS A 130 6.10 -9.78 -0.80
C LYS A 130 4.97 -10.24 -1.74
N PRO A 131 4.14 -11.22 -1.35
CA PRO A 131 3.00 -11.63 -2.14
C PRO A 131 2.02 -10.46 -2.30
N TYR A 132 1.65 -10.20 -3.54
CA TYR A 132 0.67 -9.17 -3.90
C TYR A 132 -0.53 -9.84 -4.55
N ALA A 133 -1.72 -9.38 -4.21
CA ALA A 133 -2.96 -9.84 -4.80
C ALA A 133 -3.83 -8.65 -5.18
N GLU A 134 -4.32 -8.68 -6.42
CA GLU A 134 -5.33 -7.75 -6.89
C GLU A 134 -6.71 -8.26 -6.50
N ILE A 135 -7.43 -7.46 -5.71
CA ILE A 135 -8.80 -7.74 -5.25
C ILE A 135 -9.76 -6.84 -6.01
N GLU A 136 -10.79 -7.42 -6.61
CA GLU A 136 -11.85 -6.67 -7.30
C GLU A 136 -12.93 -6.21 -6.34
N ASP A 137 -13.51 -5.04 -6.61
CA ASP A 137 -14.59 -4.50 -5.78
C ASP A 137 -15.84 -5.41 -5.81
N THR A 138 -16.02 -6.19 -6.88
CA THR A 138 -17.04 -7.26 -6.99
C THR A 138 -16.88 -8.34 -5.92
N SER A 139 -15.65 -8.61 -5.47
CA SER A 139 -15.40 -9.53 -4.36
C SER A 139 -15.93 -8.98 -3.03
N CYS A 140 -15.82 -7.67 -2.82
CA CYS A 140 -16.35 -7.00 -1.63
C CYS A 140 -17.88 -6.89 -1.68
N LEU A 141 -18.42 -6.58 -2.85
CA LEU A 141 -19.85 -6.35 -3.12
C LEU A 141 -20.63 -7.64 -3.44
N ARG A 142 -20.01 -8.81 -3.27
CA ARG A 142 -20.66 -10.10 -3.49
C ARG A 142 -21.86 -10.29 -2.56
N SER A 143 -22.82 -11.10 -3.00
CA SER A 143 -23.97 -11.47 -2.18
C SER A 143 -23.52 -12.09 -0.87
N GLY A 144 -24.09 -11.61 0.25
CA GLY A 144 -23.73 -12.03 1.61
C GLY A 144 -22.62 -11.22 2.28
N CYS A 145 -21.95 -10.29 1.58
CA CYS A 145 -20.89 -9.44 2.14
C CYS A 145 -21.36 -7.97 2.26
N HIS A 146 -20.74 -7.03 1.52
CA HIS A 146 -21.11 -5.61 1.59
C HIS A 146 -22.21 -5.26 0.58
N SER A 147 -23.30 -4.67 1.05
CA SER A 147 -24.32 -4.10 0.16
C SER A 147 -23.91 -2.71 -0.34
N THR A 148 -24.29 -2.36 -1.57
CA THR A 148 -24.07 -1.01 -2.14
C THR A 148 -24.77 0.10 -1.34
N ARG A 149 -25.78 -0.24 -0.52
CA ARG A 149 -26.41 0.69 0.42
C ARG A 149 -25.44 1.21 1.48
N LEU A 150 -24.42 0.44 1.87
CA LEU A 150 -23.39 0.88 2.83
C LEU A 150 -22.46 1.97 2.26
N LEU A 151 -22.56 2.25 0.95
CA LEU A 151 -21.86 3.36 0.30
C LEU A 151 -22.59 4.70 0.47
N GLN A 152 -23.77 4.71 1.08
CA GLN A 152 -24.62 5.89 1.22
C GLN A 152 -24.55 6.44 2.66
N GLY A 153 -24.15 7.71 2.77
CA GLY A 153 -24.18 8.46 4.03
C GLY A 153 -22.81 8.68 4.65
N ARG A 154 -22.79 9.52 5.68
CA ARG A 154 -21.58 9.87 6.42
C ARG A 154 -21.38 8.91 7.58
N VAL A 155 -20.19 8.36 7.69
CA VAL A 155 -19.71 7.64 8.88
C VAL A 155 -18.86 8.57 9.72
N VAL A 156 -18.99 8.46 11.04
CA VAL A 156 -18.13 9.17 12.00
C VAL A 156 -17.23 8.15 12.65
N SER A 157 -15.92 8.34 12.54
CA SER A 157 -14.96 7.50 13.24
C SER A 157 -14.95 7.79 14.74
N GLU A 158 -14.36 6.89 15.52
CA GLU A 158 -14.12 7.09 16.96
C GLU A 158 -13.30 8.37 17.25
N LYS A 159 -12.50 8.82 16.28
CA LYS A 159 -11.71 10.06 16.36
C LYS A 159 -12.49 11.31 15.92
N SER A 160 -13.83 11.22 15.82
CA SER A 160 -14.70 12.32 15.35
C SER A 160 -14.37 12.80 13.94
N VAL A 161 -13.90 11.88 13.07
CA VAL A 161 -13.64 12.16 11.66
C VAL A 161 -14.81 11.68 10.81
N LEU A 162 -15.39 12.58 10.02
CA LEU A 162 -16.43 12.36 9.02
C LEU A 162 -15.82 11.76 7.76
N PHE A 163 -16.47 10.73 7.22
CA PHE A 163 -16.15 10.16 5.93
C PHE A 163 -17.41 9.76 5.17
N ASP A 164 -17.40 9.87 3.84
CA ASP A 164 -18.50 9.50 2.97
C ASP A 164 -17.95 8.74 1.76
N HIS A 165 -18.44 7.53 1.50
CA HIS A 165 -17.97 6.70 0.39
C HIS A 165 -18.38 7.26 -0.98
N LYS A 166 -19.54 7.91 -1.08
CA LYS A 166 -20.12 8.37 -2.34
C LYS A 166 -19.19 9.32 -3.11
N PRO A 167 -18.69 10.43 -2.53
CA PRO A 167 -17.80 11.34 -3.25
C PRO A 167 -16.44 10.72 -3.58
N HIS A 168 -16.03 9.64 -2.91
CA HIS A 168 -14.72 8.98 -3.10
C HIS A 168 -14.77 7.85 -4.12
N LEU A 169 -15.88 7.11 -4.21
CA LEU A 169 -16.00 5.91 -5.06
C LEU A 169 -16.86 6.13 -6.32
N GLU A 170 -17.81 7.07 -6.35
CA GLU A 170 -18.63 7.27 -7.57
C GLU A 170 -17.97 8.18 -8.61
N ASN A 171 -17.05 9.05 -8.19
CA ASN A 171 -16.46 10.06 -9.05
C ASN A 171 -14.96 9.83 -9.21
N VAL A 172 -14.45 10.05 -10.42
CA VAL A 172 -13.02 10.18 -10.65
C VAL A 172 -12.51 11.41 -9.89
N ARG A 173 -11.55 11.21 -8.98
CA ARG A 173 -10.96 12.30 -8.17
C ARG A 173 -9.49 12.40 -8.52
N TYR A 174 -9.03 13.60 -8.89
CA TYR A 174 -7.61 13.83 -9.23
C TYR A 174 -7.05 12.85 -10.28
N GLY A 175 -7.86 12.56 -11.31
CA GLY A 175 -7.47 11.72 -12.45
C GLY A 175 -7.39 10.22 -12.16
N ARG A 176 -7.99 9.73 -11.06
CA ARG A 176 -8.01 8.32 -10.66
C ARG A 176 -9.36 7.92 -10.10
N GLN A 177 -9.76 6.69 -10.41
CA GLN A 177 -10.94 6.07 -9.84
C GLN A 177 -10.47 5.21 -8.66
N LEU A 178 -10.95 5.54 -7.47
CA LEU A 178 -10.63 4.78 -6.27
C LEU A 178 -11.42 3.47 -6.24
N ARG A 179 -10.82 2.47 -5.59
CA ARG A 179 -11.37 1.14 -5.35
C ARG A 179 -11.53 0.90 -3.86
N CYS A 180 -12.28 -0.13 -3.46
CA CYS A 180 -12.47 -0.44 -2.04
C CYS A 180 -11.12 -0.62 -1.32
N VAL A 181 -10.24 -1.39 -1.95
CA VAL A 181 -8.89 -1.72 -1.48
C VAL A 181 -7.86 -0.60 -1.63
N SER A 182 -8.22 0.53 -2.25
CA SER A 182 -7.39 1.75 -2.21
C SER A 182 -7.32 2.33 -0.80
N CYS A 183 -8.38 2.16 0.00
CA CYS A 183 -8.42 2.56 1.41
C CYS A 183 -8.34 1.35 2.35
N HIS A 184 -9.09 0.27 2.06
CA HIS A 184 -9.10 -0.99 2.82
C HIS A 184 -7.91 -1.87 2.43
N SER A 185 -6.71 -1.35 2.63
CA SER A 185 -5.50 -1.98 2.13
C SER A 185 -4.87 -2.95 3.14
N GLN A 186 -3.94 -3.77 2.67
CA GLN A 186 -3.13 -4.69 3.49
C GLN A 186 -1.70 -4.15 3.74
N ILE A 187 -1.50 -2.84 3.61
CA ILE A 187 -0.16 -2.23 3.60
C ILE A 187 0.54 -2.37 4.96
N VAL A 188 -0.24 -2.42 6.04
CA VAL A 188 0.32 -2.51 7.40
C VAL A 188 0.62 -3.96 7.76
N VAL A 189 1.89 -4.21 8.07
CA VAL A 189 2.35 -5.51 8.53
C VAL A 189 1.53 -5.97 9.74
N GLY A 190 1.00 -7.18 9.68
CA GLY A 190 0.21 -7.78 10.75
C GLY A 190 -1.28 -7.39 10.76
N LYS A 191 -1.74 -6.56 9.81
CA LYS A 191 -3.16 -6.25 9.60
C LYS A 191 -3.63 -6.78 8.25
N HIS A 192 -4.91 -7.12 8.17
CA HIS A 192 -5.51 -7.65 6.94
C HIS A 192 -6.80 -6.89 6.63
N ILE A 193 -6.79 -6.17 5.49
CA ILE A 193 -7.91 -5.36 5.00
C ILE A 193 -8.40 -4.38 6.08
N GLU A 194 -7.59 -3.35 6.34
CA GLU A 194 -7.91 -2.31 7.32
C GLU A 194 -7.71 -0.93 6.69
N VAL A 195 -8.56 0.03 7.10
CA VAL A 195 -8.40 1.41 6.69
C VAL A 195 -7.34 2.07 7.57
N THR A 196 -6.28 2.57 6.94
CA THR A 196 -5.29 3.40 7.61
C THR A 196 -5.56 4.88 7.35
N TRP A 197 -5.28 5.70 8.36
CA TRP A 197 -5.42 7.15 8.26
C TRP A 197 -4.42 7.77 7.28
N ASP A 198 -3.28 7.11 7.07
CA ASP A 198 -2.23 7.60 6.18
C ASP A 198 -2.74 7.82 4.75
N THR A 199 -3.63 6.96 4.25
CA THR A 199 -4.25 7.12 2.93
C THR A 199 -5.06 8.42 2.83
N CYS A 200 -5.77 8.79 3.90
CA CYS A 200 -6.50 10.04 3.98
C CYS A 200 -5.54 11.22 3.92
N TYR A 201 -4.47 11.18 4.72
CA TYR A 201 -3.46 12.24 4.81
C TYR A 201 -2.77 12.45 3.47
N LEU A 202 -2.36 11.37 2.82
CA LEU A 202 -1.68 11.42 1.54
C LEU A 202 -2.51 12.11 0.45
N CYS A 203 -3.82 11.86 0.40
CA CYS A 203 -4.67 12.47 -0.62
C CYS A 203 -5.02 13.92 -0.26
N HIS A 204 -5.43 14.17 0.99
CA HIS A 204 -6.01 15.45 1.40
C HIS A 204 -5.00 16.51 1.84
N LEU A 205 -3.75 16.13 2.12
CA LEU A 205 -2.73 17.00 2.69
C LEU A 205 -1.49 17.17 1.79
N LYS A 206 -1.26 16.28 0.82
CA LYS A 206 -0.10 16.37 -0.08
C LYS A 206 -0.12 17.66 -0.90
N GLY A 207 0.90 18.50 -0.72
CA GLY A 207 1.00 19.78 -1.41
C GLY A 207 0.03 20.85 -0.88
N HIS A 208 -0.60 20.62 0.27
CA HIS A 208 -1.55 21.54 0.91
C HIS A 208 -0.99 22.21 2.17
N LYS A 209 0.35 22.23 2.28
CA LYS A 209 1.10 22.92 3.33
C LYS A 209 2.12 23.83 2.65
N GLU A 210 2.08 25.12 2.95
CA GLU A 210 3.08 26.10 2.51
C GLU A 210 3.53 26.93 3.72
N GLY A 211 4.75 26.69 4.19
CA GLY A 211 5.22 27.24 5.46
C GLY A 211 4.30 26.87 6.63
N ARG A 212 3.66 27.88 7.24
CA ARG A 212 2.67 27.71 8.31
C ARG A 212 1.22 27.65 7.84
N ASN A 213 0.95 27.94 6.57
CA ASN A 213 -0.39 27.88 6.00
C ASN A 213 -0.74 26.44 5.65
N ILE A 214 -1.92 26.01 6.07
CA ILE A 214 -2.41 24.65 5.89
C ILE A 214 -3.82 24.76 5.31
N GLU A 215 -3.99 24.31 4.07
CA GLU A 215 -5.25 24.39 3.34
C GLU A 215 -5.62 23.02 2.75
N PRO A 216 -6.10 22.08 3.59
CA PRO A 216 -6.50 20.75 3.14
C PRO A 216 -7.63 20.84 2.10
N LEU A 217 -7.71 19.87 1.19
CA LEU A 217 -8.70 19.85 0.11
C LEU A 217 -10.17 20.03 0.52
N GLY A 218 -10.54 19.67 1.75
CA GLY A 218 -11.89 19.87 2.31
C GLY A 218 -11.93 20.82 3.51
N GLY A 219 -10.84 21.52 3.78
CA GLY A 219 -10.62 22.22 5.06
C GLY A 219 -10.57 21.27 6.26
N CYS A 220 -10.30 21.81 7.44
CA CYS A 220 -10.22 21.01 8.67
C CYS A 220 -11.57 20.34 9.00
N GLN A 221 -12.67 21.06 8.84
CA GLN A 221 -14.03 20.59 9.17
C GLN A 221 -14.65 19.70 8.09
N GLY A 222 -14.05 19.59 6.90
CA GLY A 222 -14.44 18.59 5.92
C GLY A 222 -14.24 17.16 6.44
N CYS A 223 -13.26 17.00 7.34
CA CYS A 223 -12.99 15.74 8.02
C CYS A 223 -13.35 15.81 9.52
N HIS A 224 -13.04 16.89 10.23
CA HIS A 224 -13.22 16.92 11.69
C HIS A 224 -14.55 17.53 12.13
N LEU A 225 -15.21 16.86 13.08
CA LEU A 225 -16.19 17.52 13.93
C LEU A 225 -15.50 18.36 15.00
N LEU A 226 -16.05 19.54 15.29
CA LEU A 226 -15.57 20.35 16.40
C LEU A 226 -15.81 19.59 17.72
N PRO A 227 -14.81 19.54 18.62
CA PRO A 227 -15.00 18.95 19.94
C PRO A 227 -16.17 19.61 20.66
N SER A 228 -17.19 18.84 21.02
CA SER A 228 -18.36 19.33 21.77
C SER A 228 -18.11 19.40 23.27
N ARG A 229 -17.05 18.72 23.76
CA ARG A 229 -16.67 18.74 25.17
C ARG A 229 -15.98 20.04 25.54
N THR A 230 -16.32 20.56 26.71
CA THR A 230 -15.59 21.64 27.35
C THR A 230 -14.20 21.13 27.77
N ILE A 231 -13.16 21.87 27.42
CA ILE A 231 -11.79 21.54 27.75
C ILE A 231 -11.25 22.53 28.79
N LYS A 232 -10.42 22.03 29.69
CA LYS A 232 -9.71 22.83 30.68
C LYS A 232 -8.24 22.92 30.26
N VAL A 233 -7.74 24.13 30.04
CA VAL A 233 -6.33 24.40 29.73
C VAL A 233 -5.82 25.35 30.81
N GLY A 234 -5.00 24.82 31.72
CA GLY A 234 -4.61 25.52 32.95
C GLY A 234 -5.84 25.87 33.80
N ASN A 235 -6.03 27.15 34.08
CA ASN A 235 -7.18 27.66 34.84
C ASN A 235 -8.37 28.08 33.97
N ILE A 236 -8.23 28.02 32.64
CA ILE A 236 -9.26 28.46 31.70
C ILE A 236 -10.07 27.24 31.26
N THR A 237 -11.39 27.37 31.32
CA THR A 237 -12.34 26.36 30.85
C THR A 237 -13.12 26.94 29.69
N TYR A 238 -13.07 26.30 28.53
CA TYR A 238 -13.77 26.79 27.34
C TYR A 238 -14.24 25.64 26.44
N ASN A 239 -15.26 25.92 25.63
CA ASN A 239 -15.77 25.02 24.62
C ASN A 239 -15.29 25.48 23.23
N HIS A 240 -14.79 24.56 22.40
CA HIS A 240 -14.26 24.92 21.07
C HIS A 240 -15.34 25.54 20.17
N LYS A 241 -16.57 25.03 20.22
CA LYS A 241 -17.67 25.51 19.38
C LYS A 241 -18.06 26.93 19.75
N ASP A 242 -18.18 27.21 21.04
CA ASP A 242 -18.56 28.55 21.52
C ASP A 242 -17.43 29.56 21.26
N PHE A 243 -16.18 29.15 21.48
CA PHE A 243 -15.00 30.00 21.26
C PHE A 243 -14.83 30.39 19.79
N LEU A 244 -14.95 29.45 18.85
CA LEU A 244 -14.89 29.74 17.41
C LEU A 244 -16.14 30.47 16.90
N GLY A 245 -17.30 30.28 17.54
CA GLY A 245 -18.52 31.01 17.20
C GLY A 245 -18.46 32.49 17.57
N GLN A 246 -17.72 32.83 18.63
CA GLN A 246 -17.54 34.21 19.11
C GLN A 246 -16.31 34.89 18.50
N HIS A 247 -15.33 34.12 18.02
CA HIS A 247 -14.07 34.63 17.52
C HIS A 247 -13.71 34.01 16.17
N ASN A 248 -13.48 34.86 15.16
CA ASN A 248 -13.05 34.42 13.83
C ASN A 248 -11.54 34.09 13.80
N ILE A 249 -11.14 33.02 14.51
CA ILE A 249 -9.75 32.59 14.65
C ILE A 249 -9.50 31.36 13.78
N ALA A 250 -8.43 31.38 12.99
CA ALA A 250 -8.04 30.27 12.15
C ALA A 250 -7.51 29.10 13.00
N CYS A 251 -7.82 27.85 12.61
CA CYS A 251 -7.47 26.65 13.37
C CYS A 251 -5.95 26.55 13.61
N GLN A 252 -5.17 26.89 12.58
CA GLN A 252 -3.70 26.85 12.58
C GLN A 252 -3.05 27.87 13.53
N SER A 253 -3.80 28.86 14.03
CA SER A 253 -3.29 29.77 15.06
C SER A 253 -2.94 29.03 16.35
N CYS A 254 -3.66 27.94 16.65
CA CYS A 254 -3.41 27.10 17.82
C CYS A 254 -2.91 25.69 17.41
N HIS A 255 -3.49 25.10 16.37
CA HIS A 255 -3.13 23.78 15.86
C HIS A 255 -2.06 23.88 14.77
N GLN A 256 -0.85 24.24 15.21
CA GLN A 256 0.33 24.34 14.35
C GLN A 256 0.99 22.98 14.14
N ASP A 257 1.76 22.87 13.05
CA ASP A 257 2.57 21.68 12.71
C ASP A 257 1.78 20.38 12.67
N VAL A 258 0.47 20.45 12.38
CA VAL A 258 -0.39 19.26 12.34
C VAL A 258 -0.10 18.34 11.16
N ILE A 259 0.77 18.74 10.24
CA ILE A 259 1.20 17.96 9.06
C ILE A 259 2.72 17.90 9.05
N GLN A 260 3.27 16.68 9.03
CA GLN A 260 4.69 16.44 8.84
C GLN A 260 4.92 15.52 7.63
N GLY A 261 5.82 15.94 6.73
CA GLY A 261 6.10 15.25 5.46
C GLY A 261 5.27 15.77 4.29
N GLU A 262 5.79 15.54 3.08
CA GLU A 262 5.23 16.09 1.82
C GLU A 262 4.49 15.03 0.97
N GLY A 263 4.66 13.75 1.28
CA GLY A 263 4.10 12.66 0.48
C GLY A 263 4.61 12.63 -0.96
N ASP A 264 5.84 13.11 -1.18
CA ASP A 264 6.48 13.10 -2.50
C ASP A 264 6.77 11.67 -2.98
N VAL A 265 7.01 11.53 -4.28
CA VAL A 265 7.36 10.26 -4.94
C VAL A 265 8.80 10.37 -5.43
N PRO A 266 9.78 9.82 -4.71
CA PRO A 266 11.14 9.75 -5.24
C PRO A 266 11.22 8.85 -6.47
N LYS A 267 11.98 9.24 -7.50
CA LYS A 267 12.12 8.47 -8.75
C LYS A 267 12.66 7.06 -8.50
N GLU A 268 13.48 6.88 -7.47
CA GLU A 268 14.11 5.62 -7.10
C GLU A 268 13.06 4.57 -6.72
N ARG A 269 11.87 4.98 -6.24
CA ARG A 269 10.79 4.04 -5.94
C ARG A 269 10.25 3.35 -7.19
N CYS A 270 10.24 4.03 -8.32
CA CYS A 270 9.85 3.44 -9.60
C CYS A 270 10.77 2.27 -9.98
N LEU A 271 12.06 2.38 -9.63
CA LEU A 271 13.10 1.39 -9.95
C LEU A 271 12.97 0.09 -9.15
N THR A 272 12.10 0.05 -8.14
CA THR A 272 11.80 -1.20 -7.40
C THR A 272 11.12 -2.24 -8.29
N CYS A 273 10.39 -1.79 -9.32
CA CYS A 273 9.64 -2.66 -10.23
C CYS A 273 9.99 -2.42 -11.71
N HIS A 274 10.30 -1.18 -12.09
CA HIS A 274 10.58 -0.80 -13.47
C HIS A 274 12.09 -0.65 -13.68
N ASN A 275 12.65 -1.48 -14.56
CA ASN A 275 14.07 -1.46 -14.91
C ASN A 275 14.34 -0.95 -16.35
N GLN A 276 13.31 -0.41 -17.00
CA GLN A 276 13.34 0.08 -18.38
C GLN A 276 13.22 1.62 -18.39
N PRO A 277 14.19 2.36 -18.96
CA PRO A 277 14.18 3.82 -18.98
C PRO A 277 12.90 4.42 -19.55
N GLU A 278 12.32 3.81 -20.59
CA GLU A 278 11.12 4.29 -21.28
C GLU A 278 9.90 4.36 -20.36
N LYS A 279 9.86 3.50 -19.33
CA LYS A 279 8.81 3.52 -18.31
C LYS A 279 9.01 4.64 -17.28
N ILE A 280 10.26 5.06 -17.07
CA ILE A 280 10.63 6.13 -16.15
C ILE A 280 10.50 7.51 -16.80
N ASP A 281 10.67 7.62 -18.13
CA ASP A 281 10.53 8.89 -18.86
C ASP A 281 9.14 9.51 -18.69
N ARG A 282 8.12 8.66 -18.54
CA ARG A 282 6.73 9.05 -18.30
C ARG A 282 6.42 9.40 -16.85
N TYR A 283 7.45 9.50 -15.99
CA TYR A 283 7.32 9.81 -14.55
C TYR A 283 6.49 11.09 -14.26
N LYS A 284 6.53 12.09 -15.16
CA LYS A 284 5.76 13.32 -14.98
C LYS A 284 4.26 13.17 -15.30
N GLU A 285 3.86 12.10 -15.98
CA GLU A 285 2.47 11.85 -16.39
C GLU A 285 1.63 11.28 -15.22
N THR A 286 1.37 12.11 -14.22
CA THR A 286 0.72 11.69 -12.96
C THR A 286 -0.63 11.01 -13.16
N ALA A 287 -1.48 11.49 -14.07
CA ALA A 287 -2.78 10.88 -14.36
C ALA A 287 -2.64 9.46 -14.93
N PHE A 288 -1.72 9.27 -15.88
CA PHE A 288 -1.43 7.94 -16.44
C PHE A 288 -0.88 6.99 -15.38
N ILE A 289 0.04 7.46 -14.53
CA ILE A 289 0.63 6.64 -13.47
C ILE A 289 -0.45 6.16 -12.51
N HIS A 290 -1.33 7.04 -12.04
CA HIS A 290 -2.40 6.65 -11.13
C HIS A 290 -3.44 5.76 -11.81
N ASP A 291 -3.83 6.01 -13.06
CA ASP A 291 -4.76 5.14 -13.77
C ASP A 291 -4.20 3.72 -13.91
N ASN A 292 -2.97 3.60 -14.40
CA ASN A 292 -2.36 2.29 -14.61
C ASN A 292 -2.11 1.56 -13.27
N HIS A 293 -1.51 2.22 -12.30
CA HIS A 293 -1.10 1.55 -11.07
C HIS A 293 -2.24 1.44 -10.05
N VAL A 294 -2.97 2.52 -9.78
CA VAL A 294 -4.00 2.57 -8.73
C VAL A 294 -5.35 2.07 -9.26
N THR A 295 -5.85 2.65 -10.35
CA THR A 295 -7.19 2.27 -10.87
C THR A 295 -7.19 0.83 -11.40
N LYS A 296 -6.30 0.52 -12.36
CA LYS A 296 -6.31 -0.78 -13.05
C LYS A 296 -5.73 -1.90 -12.18
N HIS A 297 -4.56 -1.65 -11.59
CA HIS A 297 -3.80 -2.69 -10.87
C HIS A 297 -3.89 -2.62 -9.34
N ASN A 298 -4.62 -1.67 -8.76
CA ASN A 298 -4.80 -1.52 -7.31
C ASN A 298 -3.49 -1.43 -6.49
N THR A 299 -2.43 -0.90 -7.10
CA THR A 299 -1.14 -0.70 -6.44
C THR A 299 -1.30 0.26 -5.27
N ALA A 300 -0.92 -0.19 -4.08
CA ALA A 300 -0.97 0.60 -2.87
C ALA A 300 -0.14 1.89 -2.97
N CYS A 301 -0.72 3.00 -2.50
CA CYS A 301 -0.15 4.34 -2.67
C CYS A 301 1.26 4.47 -2.09
N PHE A 302 1.50 3.83 -0.93
CA PHE A 302 2.77 3.89 -0.20
C PHE A 302 3.90 3.06 -0.84
N HIS A 303 3.64 2.32 -1.91
CA HIS A 303 4.74 1.82 -2.75
C HIS A 303 5.47 2.96 -3.46
N CYS A 304 4.78 4.08 -3.73
CA CYS A 304 5.33 5.23 -4.46
C CYS A 304 5.43 6.47 -3.58
N HIS A 305 4.46 6.74 -2.71
CA HIS A 305 4.45 7.93 -1.89
C HIS A 305 5.16 7.76 -0.54
N ARG A 306 5.94 8.77 -0.14
CA ARG A 306 6.39 8.90 1.24
C ARG A 306 5.20 9.10 2.19
N GLU A 307 5.38 8.73 3.44
CA GLU A 307 4.37 8.88 4.48
C GLU A 307 4.16 10.38 4.78
N ILE A 308 2.90 10.77 5.00
CA ILE A 308 2.54 12.04 5.63
C ILE A 308 1.98 11.70 7.00
N ARG A 309 2.52 12.32 8.04
CA ARG A 309 1.99 12.21 9.40
C ARG A 309 1.07 13.39 9.68
N HIS A 310 -0.05 13.08 10.31
CA HIS A 310 -1.02 14.08 10.72
C HIS A 310 -1.50 13.82 12.15
N GLY A 311 -1.50 14.87 12.96
CA GLY A 311 -1.98 14.83 14.33
C GLY A 311 -1.66 16.13 15.06
N ALA A 312 -2.60 16.57 15.90
CA ALA A 312 -2.37 17.70 16.79
C ALA A 312 -1.57 17.26 18.02
N SER A 313 -0.55 18.03 18.37
CA SER A 313 0.18 17.88 19.64
C SER A 313 -0.76 18.11 20.82
N ALA A 314 -0.54 17.38 21.92
CA ALA A 314 -1.27 17.62 23.15
C ALA A 314 -0.96 19.02 23.70
N ALA A 315 -1.95 19.62 24.37
CA ALA A 315 -1.77 20.94 25.00
C ALA A 315 -0.60 20.88 26.00
N GLY A 316 0.33 21.83 25.90
CA GLY A 316 1.49 21.94 26.79
C GLY A 316 2.65 20.97 26.49
N THR A 317 2.52 20.04 25.55
CA THR A 317 3.63 19.14 25.16
C THR A 317 4.42 19.67 23.97
N LYS A 318 4.01 20.80 23.39
CA LYS A 318 4.75 21.45 22.32
C LYS A 318 5.96 22.14 22.95
N SER A 319 7.16 21.67 22.62
CA SER A 319 8.37 22.46 22.84
C SER A 319 8.20 23.77 22.07
N LEU A 320 8.20 24.90 22.78
CA LEU A 320 8.33 26.21 22.17
C LEU A 320 9.79 26.36 21.70
N ALA A 321 10.15 25.57 20.70
CA ALA A 321 11.35 25.81 19.94
C ALA A 321 11.08 27.07 19.12
N TYR A 322 11.56 28.21 19.64
CA TYR A 322 11.75 29.42 18.85
C TYR A 322 12.92 29.15 17.91
N ASP A 323 12.73 28.23 16.97
CA ASP A 323 13.66 28.10 15.86
C ASP A 323 13.63 29.43 15.12
N CYS A 324 14.80 30.05 14.94
CA CYS A 324 14.92 31.33 14.27
C CYS A 324 14.23 31.29 12.89
N ALA A 325 14.18 30.14 12.21
CA ALA A 325 13.50 29.94 10.92
C ALA A 325 11.99 30.21 10.97
N VAL A 326 11.38 30.19 12.16
CA VAL A 326 9.97 30.48 12.40
C VAL A 326 9.69 31.97 12.11
N CYS A 327 10.61 32.88 12.45
CA CYS A 327 10.48 34.33 12.19
C CYS A 327 11.43 34.86 11.11
N HIS A 328 12.55 34.17 10.86
CA HIS A 328 13.53 34.44 9.81
C HIS A 328 13.40 33.42 8.69
N THR A 329 12.27 33.46 7.98
CA THR A 329 12.10 32.69 6.74
C THR A 329 12.94 33.32 5.64
N ASP A 330 13.95 32.60 5.15
CA ASP A 330 14.57 32.81 3.83
C ASP A 330 14.97 34.25 3.50
N MET A 331 15.35 35.04 4.53
CA MET A 331 15.65 36.47 4.43
C MET A 331 16.77 36.80 3.42
N HIS A 332 17.60 35.81 3.08
CA HIS A 332 18.72 35.91 2.15
C HIS A 332 18.56 35.04 0.89
N ASP A 333 17.42 34.40 0.67
CA ASP A 333 17.26 33.49 -0.47
C ASP A 333 17.24 34.19 -1.81
N LEU A 334 16.66 35.41 -1.88
CA LEU A 334 16.71 36.21 -3.10
C LEU A 334 18.17 36.56 -3.43
N GLN A 335 18.92 37.05 -2.45
CA GLN A 335 20.33 37.41 -2.58
C GLN A 335 21.18 36.20 -2.94
N ARG A 336 20.93 35.04 -2.30
CA ARG A 336 21.58 33.76 -2.59
C ARG A 336 21.28 33.28 -4.01
N ASN A 337 20.03 33.35 -4.45
CA ASN A 337 19.62 32.91 -5.77
C ASN A 337 20.19 33.82 -6.87
N VAL A 338 20.20 35.14 -6.65
CA VAL A 338 20.87 36.11 -7.53
C VAL A 338 22.37 35.84 -7.59
N TYR A 339 23.04 35.62 -6.46
CA TYR A 339 24.48 35.33 -6.42
C TYR A 339 24.84 34.03 -7.15
N ARG A 340 23.98 33.01 -7.04
CA ARG A 340 24.08 31.72 -7.75
C ARG A 340 23.64 31.81 -9.21
N GLY A 341 23.07 32.93 -9.63
CA GLY A 341 22.58 33.15 -10.99
C GLY A 341 21.34 32.35 -11.36
N ILE A 342 20.51 31.96 -10.39
CA ILE A 342 19.29 31.17 -10.58
C ILE A 342 18.07 31.92 -10.05
N GLY A 343 16.88 31.62 -10.57
CA GLY A 343 15.61 32.11 -9.99
C GLY A 343 14.91 33.23 -10.76
N ALA A 344 15.49 33.79 -11.82
CA ALA A 344 14.81 34.73 -12.72
C ALA A 344 14.11 34.01 -13.89
N LYS A 345 12.81 34.25 -14.09
CA LYS A 345 12.00 33.62 -15.13
C LYS A 345 12.37 34.17 -16.52
N GLY A 346 12.74 33.29 -17.45
CA GLY A 346 13.07 33.67 -18.83
C GLY A 346 14.50 34.19 -19.02
N VAL A 347 15.32 34.16 -17.96
CA VAL A 347 16.73 34.56 -18.00
C VAL A 347 17.59 33.30 -17.86
N PRO A 348 18.55 33.04 -18.78
CA PRO A 348 19.50 31.94 -18.63
C PRO A 348 20.29 32.05 -17.32
N PRO A 349 20.70 30.93 -16.70
CA PRO A 349 21.50 30.98 -15.49
C PRO A 349 22.81 31.76 -15.69
N MET A 350 23.03 32.77 -14.84
CA MET A 350 24.21 33.66 -14.91
C MET A 350 24.83 33.80 -13.52
N PRO A 351 25.59 32.79 -13.04
CA PRO A 351 26.21 32.83 -11.72
C PRO A 351 27.28 33.93 -11.63
N SER A 352 27.42 34.52 -10.44
CA SER A 352 28.52 35.45 -10.17
C SER A 352 29.88 34.73 -10.33
N PRO A 353 30.90 35.37 -10.92
CA PRO A 353 32.27 34.84 -10.91
C PRO A 353 32.78 34.51 -9.50
N MET A 354 32.38 35.27 -8.49
CA MET A 354 32.76 35.03 -7.09
C MET A 354 32.10 33.75 -6.55
N TYR A 355 30.85 33.48 -6.93
CA TYR A 355 30.18 32.23 -6.60
C TYR A 355 30.86 31.02 -7.28
N LEU A 356 31.23 31.16 -8.56
CA LEU A 356 31.98 30.12 -9.29
C LEU A 356 33.37 29.86 -8.68
N ALA A 357 33.96 30.87 -8.05
CA ALA A 357 35.21 30.77 -7.29
C ALA A 357 35.02 30.26 -5.85
N ASN A 358 33.81 29.81 -5.47
CA ASN A 358 33.44 29.34 -4.14
C ASN A 358 33.62 30.38 -3.02
N VAL A 359 33.54 31.68 -3.34
CA VAL A 359 33.50 32.72 -2.32
C VAL A 359 32.12 32.73 -1.67
N ASP A 360 32.06 32.40 -0.38
CA ASP A 360 30.82 32.38 0.41
C ASP A 360 30.49 33.77 0.99
N CYS A 361 29.28 33.94 1.53
CA CYS A 361 28.77 35.21 2.05
C CYS A 361 29.67 35.80 3.15
N THR A 362 30.30 34.96 3.96
CA THR A 362 31.26 35.36 5.01
C THR A 362 32.57 35.92 4.46
N GLY A 363 32.85 35.74 3.16
CA GLY A 363 33.98 36.38 2.50
C GLY A 363 33.82 37.90 2.37
N CYS A 364 32.58 38.39 2.28
CA CYS A 364 32.26 39.81 2.23
C CYS A 364 31.72 40.33 3.57
N HIS A 365 30.96 39.52 4.31
CA HIS A 365 30.38 39.87 5.61
C HIS A 365 31.34 39.56 6.75
N ILE A 366 32.30 40.46 6.97
CA ILE A 366 33.41 40.24 7.92
C ILE A 366 33.39 41.16 9.15
N MET A 367 32.49 42.14 9.22
CA MET A 367 32.37 43.01 10.40
C MET A 367 31.22 42.58 11.29
N GLU A 368 31.46 42.43 12.59
CA GLU A 368 30.39 42.26 13.57
C GLU A 368 29.49 43.50 13.62
N LYS A 369 28.18 43.28 13.54
CA LYS A 369 27.18 44.33 13.75
C LYS A 369 27.13 44.65 15.24
N LYS A 370 27.46 45.90 15.62
CA LYS A 370 27.31 46.35 17.02
C LYS A 370 25.86 46.18 17.47
N THR A 371 25.64 45.37 18.49
CA THR A 371 24.36 45.25 19.17
C THR A 371 24.01 46.60 19.79
N THR A 372 22.80 47.09 19.52
CA THR A 372 22.27 48.25 20.26
C THR A 372 21.70 47.76 21.59
N ASN A 373 21.55 48.63 22.59
CA ASN A 373 21.03 48.28 23.93
C ASN A 373 19.59 47.68 23.95
N TRP A 374 19.00 47.45 22.79
CA TRP A 374 17.68 46.83 22.58
C TRP A 374 17.76 45.40 22.02
N ASP A 375 18.95 44.89 21.71
CA ASP A 375 19.14 43.51 21.25
C ASP A 375 19.28 42.56 22.45
N LEU A 376 18.21 41.85 22.77
CA LEU A 376 18.18 40.79 23.79
C LEU A 376 18.72 39.44 23.27
N SER A 377 19.24 39.39 22.03
CA SER A 377 19.83 38.19 21.44
C SER A 377 21.37 38.25 21.56
N HIS A 378 21.98 37.18 22.07
CA HIS A 378 23.44 36.99 22.05
C HIS A 378 23.93 36.54 20.66
N SER A 379 23.23 36.96 19.60
CA SER A 379 23.47 36.48 18.24
C SER A 379 24.46 37.40 17.53
N GLU A 380 25.66 36.90 17.27
CA GLU A 380 26.66 37.58 16.45
C GLU A 380 26.18 37.59 15.00
N THR A 381 25.93 38.78 14.45
CA THR A 381 25.59 38.96 13.04
C THR A 381 26.67 39.79 12.36
N PHE A 382 27.03 39.42 11.14
CA PHE A 382 28.10 40.06 10.39
C PHE A 382 27.55 40.88 9.22
N THR A 383 28.05 42.10 9.06
CA THR A 383 27.74 43.02 7.97
C THR A 383 28.91 43.10 7.00
N GLY A 384 28.60 43.29 5.72
CA GLY A 384 29.59 43.61 4.70
C GLY A 384 30.25 44.96 4.96
N ASN A 385 31.55 45.05 4.68
CA ASN A 385 32.29 46.31 4.78
C ASN A 385 33.29 46.45 3.63
N LYS A 386 33.91 47.63 3.56
CA LYS A 386 34.93 47.95 2.55
C LYS A 386 36.07 46.95 2.52
N ASP A 387 36.49 46.47 3.69
CA ASP A 387 37.60 45.52 3.81
C ASP A 387 37.27 44.17 3.16
N GLY A 388 36.00 43.74 3.17
CA GLY A 388 35.54 42.52 2.48
C GLY A 388 35.82 42.53 0.98
N CYS A 389 35.86 43.71 0.35
CA CYS A 389 36.25 43.85 -1.05
C CYS A 389 37.77 44.03 -1.20
N THR A 390 38.36 44.94 -0.42
CA THR A 390 39.76 45.35 -0.61
C THR A 390 40.77 44.29 -0.19
N ASN A 391 40.40 43.36 0.71
CA ASN A 391 41.29 42.27 1.15
C ASN A 391 41.61 41.27 0.03
N CYS A 392 40.71 41.10 -0.94
CA CYS A 392 40.91 40.19 -2.07
C CYS A 392 41.21 40.94 -3.38
N HIS A 393 40.66 42.14 -3.58
CA HIS A 393 40.76 42.88 -4.84
C HIS A 393 41.67 44.11 -4.79
N GLY A 394 42.21 44.47 -3.62
CA GLY A 394 43.15 45.58 -3.46
C GLY A 394 42.52 46.97 -3.51
N LYS A 395 43.37 47.99 -3.66
CA LYS A 395 43.00 49.42 -3.53
C LYS A 395 42.07 49.92 -4.64
N GLU A 396 41.98 49.21 -5.76
CA GLU A 396 41.11 49.61 -6.88
C GLU A 396 39.62 49.41 -6.58
N TYR A 397 39.29 48.62 -5.56
CA TYR A 397 37.92 48.38 -5.10
C TYR A 397 37.53 49.26 -3.90
N ILE A 398 38.34 50.28 -3.60
CA ILE A 398 38.02 51.33 -2.64
C ILE A 398 36.88 52.18 -3.23
N GLY A 399 35.75 52.26 -2.52
CA GLY A 399 34.60 53.11 -2.91
C GLY A 399 33.39 52.37 -3.46
N VAL A 400 33.51 51.06 -3.71
CA VAL A 400 32.42 50.22 -4.28
C VAL A 400 31.18 50.15 -3.38
N LEU A 401 31.34 50.42 -2.07
CA LEU A 401 30.24 50.44 -1.09
C LEU A 401 29.89 51.86 -0.61
N ASP A 402 30.54 52.90 -1.13
CA ASP A 402 30.36 54.29 -0.68
C ASP A 402 29.13 54.97 -1.36
N GLU A 403 28.47 54.29 -2.30
CA GLU A 403 27.19 54.69 -2.91
C GLU A 403 26.06 53.73 -2.51
N ALA A 404 25.45 53.95 -1.34
CA ALA A 404 24.18 53.35 -0.94
C ALA A 404 23.35 54.30 -0.09
#